data_AF-A0A967B8J6-F1
#
_entry.id   AF-A0A967B8J6-F1
#
_cell.length_a   1.000
_cell.length_b   1.000
_cell.length_c   1.000
_cell.angle_alpha   90.00
_cell.angle_beta   90.00
_cell.angle_gamma   90.00
#
_symmetry.space_group_name_H-M   'P 1'
#
loop_
_entity.id
_entity.type
_entity.pdbx_description
1 polymer ?
#
loop_
_entity_poly.entity_id
_entity_poly.type
_entity_poly.pdbx_seq_one_letter_code
_entity_poly.pdbx_strand_id
1 'polypeptide(L)'
;MRGMLWRVGGVALLAGMMATPVLAQSLPGGGEDDKKSAPDMQALSKHFNAMRVRKDYSYIQRPVGDKVVEQPDIDRLMFWTKDGRPDGYAQRRGDSVIYYDAGGRAVRVQHLAPGQAD
;
A
#
# COMPACT_ATOMS: atom_id res chain seq x y z
N MET A 1 39.28 14.14 -8.32
CA MET A 1 39.64 15.06 -7.21
C MET A 1 38.46 15.98 -6.93
N ARG A 2 38.30 16.38 -5.66
CA ARG A 2 37.14 17.02 -4.98
C ARG A 2 36.12 16.00 -4.46
N GLY A 3 36.12 15.57 -3.20
CA GLY A 3 36.74 16.12 -1.99
C GLY A 3 35.65 16.43 -0.96
N MET A 4 35.40 15.44 -0.09
CA MET A 4 34.59 15.42 1.12
C MET A 4 34.85 16.63 2.03
N LEU A 5 33.83 17.18 2.71
CA LEU A 5 34.00 17.92 3.98
C LEU A 5 32.68 17.94 4.77
N TRP A 6 32.49 16.93 5.62
CA TRP A 6 31.67 17.02 6.82
C TRP A 6 32.39 17.88 7.85
N ARG A 7 31.67 18.79 8.52
CA ARG A 7 32.18 19.53 9.68
C ARG A 7 31.55 18.99 10.97
N VAL A 8 32.44 18.70 11.90
CA VAL A 8 32.26 18.17 13.25
C VAL A 8 32.18 19.32 14.26
N GLY A 9 31.52 19.08 15.40
CA GLY A 9 31.73 19.79 16.68
C GLY A 9 30.44 20.42 17.22
N GLY A 10 30.02 20.28 18.47
CA GLY A 10 30.63 19.68 19.66
C GLY A 10 30.23 20.49 20.91
N VAL A 11 29.59 19.82 21.88
CA VAL A 11 29.68 20.00 23.36
C VAL A 11 28.92 21.14 24.10
N ALA A 12 28.36 20.71 25.25
CA ALA A 12 27.97 21.39 26.51
C ALA A 12 26.58 22.07 26.58
N LEU A 13 25.63 21.55 27.38
CA LEU A 13 25.50 21.46 28.86
C LEU A 13 24.89 22.71 29.52
N LEU A 14 23.81 22.42 30.26
CA LEU A 14 23.35 23.01 31.52
C LEU A 14 22.40 24.23 31.53
N ALA A 15 21.26 23.94 32.15
CA ALA A 15 20.61 24.68 33.25
C ALA A 15 19.55 25.73 32.90
N GLY A 16 18.34 25.52 33.44
CA GLY A 16 17.53 26.62 33.92
C GLY A 16 16.02 26.37 33.97
N MET A 17 15.50 26.39 35.21
CA MET A 17 14.14 26.78 35.61
C MET A 17 13.08 25.68 35.85
N MET A 18 13.16 25.20 37.09
CA MET A 18 12.10 24.96 38.08
C MET A 18 10.68 25.49 37.80
N ALA A 19 9.74 24.70 38.37
CA ALA A 19 8.46 25.07 39.00
C ALA A 19 7.17 24.83 38.21
N THR A 20 6.45 23.75 38.57
CA THR A 20 5.10 23.82 39.19
C THR A 20 4.74 22.47 39.83
N PRO A 21 4.44 22.40 41.14
CA PRO A 21 3.66 21.32 41.73
C PRO A 21 2.21 21.77 41.88
N VAL A 22 1.26 21.14 41.18
CA VAL A 22 -0.15 21.14 41.61
C VAL A 22 -0.64 19.71 41.54
N LEU A 23 -0.56 19.06 42.71
CA LEU A 23 -1.30 17.86 43.04
C LEU A 23 -2.79 18.26 43.13
N ALA A 24 -3.54 18.12 42.04
CA ALA A 24 -4.99 18.25 42.09
C ALA A 24 -5.57 16.94 42.66
N GLN A 25 -5.97 17.01 43.92
CA GLN A 25 -6.79 15.99 44.58
C GLN A 25 -8.21 16.04 43.99
N SER A 26 -8.72 14.88 43.56
CA SER A 26 -10.16 14.67 43.39
C SER A 26 -10.54 13.27 43.88
N LEU A 27 -11.03 13.19 45.11
CA LEU A 27 -12.05 12.21 45.52
C LEU A 27 -13.40 12.88 45.21
N PRO A 28 -14.43 12.19 44.69
CA PRO A 28 -15.09 11.11 45.43
C PRO A 28 -15.78 10.03 44.56
N GLY A 29 -16.38 9.04 45.22
CA GLY A 29 -17.73 8.58 44.88
C GLY A 29 -17.87 7.53 43.78
N GLY A 30 -18.53 6.43 44.13
CA GLY A 30 -18.96 5.41 43.19
C GLY A 30 -19.93 5.94 42.14
N GLY A 31 -19.84 5.35 40.96
CA GLY A 31 -20.76 5.49 39.84
C GLY A 31 -20.56 4.28 38.94
N GLU A 32 -21.65 3.58 38.68
CA GLU A 32 -21.73 2.36 37.89
C GLU A 32 -21.48 2.68 36.42
N ASP A 33 -20.22 2.59 35.99
CA ASP A 33 -19.90 2.79 34.58
C ASP A 33 -19.94 1.45 33.85
N ASP A 34 -21.12 1.20 33.29
CA ASP A 34 -21.48 0.23 32.27
C ASP A 34 -20.43 0.27 31.13
N LYS A 35 -19.32 -0.47 31.31
CA LYS A 35 -18.24 -0.62 30.33
C LYS A 35 -18.74 -1.40 29.13
N LYS A 36 -19.43 -0.72 28.23
CA LYS A 36 -19.50 -1.13 26.82
C LYS A 36 -18.08 -1.02 26.28
N SER A 37 -17.32 -2.10 26.41
CA SER A 37 -16.01 -2.27 25.78
C SER A 37 -16.12 -1.80 24.34
N ALA A 38 -15.35 -0.77 23.99
CA ALA A 38 -15.22 -0.34 22.61
C ALA A 38 -14.90 -1.59 21.77
N PRO A 39 -15.57 -1.78 20.62
CA PRO A 39 -15.33 -2.95 19.79
C PRO A 39 -13.84 -2.99 19.43
N ASP A 40 -13.20 -4.11 19.78
CA ASP A 40 -11.80 -4.36 19.50
C ASP A 40 -11.56 -4.15 18.00
N MET A 41 -10.67 -3.21 17.66
CA MET A 41 -10.33 -2.89 16.27
C MET A 41 -9.80 -4.14 15.54
N GLN A 42 -9.16 -5.07 16.26
CA GLN A 42 -8.74 -6.37 15.73
C GLN A 42 -9.93 -7.28 15.36
N ALA A 43 -11.07 -7.19 16.07
CA ALA A 43 -12.27 -7.97 15.76
C ALA A 43 -12.96 -7.48 14.48
N LEU A 44 -12.92 -6.17 14.19
CA LEU A 44 -13.45 -5.59 12.95
C LEU A 44 -12.70 -6.09 11.71
N SER A 45 -11.37 -6.29 11.81
CA SER A 45 -10.55 -6.77 10.69
C SER A 45 -10.95 -8.16 10.17
N LYS A 46 -11.48 -9.03 11.05
CA LYS A 46 -11.88 -10.40 10.71
C LYS A 46 -13.20 -10.47 9.94
N HIS A 47 -14.01 -9.41 10.00
CA HIS A 47 -15.31 -9.32 9.31
C HIS A 47 -15.26 -8.54 8.01
N PHE A 48 -14.09 -8.06 7.57
CA PHE A 48 -13.96 -7.46 6.26
C PHE A 48 -13.98 -8.55 5.19
N ASN A 49 -15.19 -8.98 4.81
CA ASN A 49 -15.41 -9.74 3.60
C ASN A 49 -15.27 -8.78 2.43
N ALA A 50 -14.04 -8.53 2.00
CA ALA A 50 -13.77 -7.89 0.73
C ALA A 50 -14.38 -8.79 -0.34
N MET A 51 -15.58 -8.47 -0.82
CA MET A 51 -16.11 -9.08 -2.03
C MET A 51 -15.06 -8.90 -3.11
N ARG A 52 -14.32 -9.96 -3.41
CA ARG A 52 -13.35 -9.98 -4.49
C ARG A 52 -14.14 -9.97 -5.78
N VAL A 53 -14.41 -8.77 -6.29
CA VAL A 53 -14.96 -8.60 -7.62
C VAL A 53 -13.95 -9.17 -8.59
N ARG A 54 -14.31 -10.30 -9.23
CA ARG A 54 -13.52 -10.84 -10.34
C ARG A 54 -13.69 -9.88 -11.50
N LYS A 55 -12.57 -9.38 -12.01
CA LYS A 55 -12.53 -8.56 -13.21
C LYS A 55 -12.11 -9.43 -14.37
N ASP A 56 -12.71 -9.19 -15.53
CA ASP A 56 -12.32 -9.85 -16.76
C ASP A 56 -11.08 -9.15 -17.34
N TYR A 57 -10.11 -9.95 -17.78
CA TYR A 57 -8.86 -9.49 -18.38
C TYR A 57 -8.61 -10.11 -19.76
N SER A 58 -9.67 -10.63 -20.37
CA SER A 58 -9.62 -11.28 -21.69
C SER A 58 -9.12 -10.33 -22.80
N TYR A 59 -9.35 -9.02 -22.65
CA TYR A 59 -8.88 -7.98 -23.57
C TYR A 59 -7.36 -7.75 -23.50
N ILE A 60 -6.69 -8.21 -22.44
CA ILE A 60 -5.23 -8.11 -22.31
C ILE A 60 -4.58 -9.21 -23.14
N GLN A 61 -3.83 -8.82 -24.16
CA GLN A 61 -3.02 -9.75 -24.94
C GLN A 61 -1.96 -10.41 -24.04
N ARG A 62 -2.03 -11.74 -23.91
CA ARG A 62 -1.10 -12.54 -23.11
C ARG A 62 0.03 -13.08 -23.99
N PRO A 63 1.30 -13.03 -23.55
CA PRO A 63 2.38 -13.72 -24.25
C PRO A 63 2.13 -15.23 -24.33
N VAL A 64 2.50 -15.84 -25.46
CA VAL A 64 2.22 -17.26 -25.71
C VAL A 64 3.11 -18.14 -24.84
N GLY A 65 2.48 -18.88 -23.93
CA GLY A 65 3.17 -19.88 -23.10
C GLY A 65 3.73 -19.35 -21.78
N ASP A 66 3.49 -18.08 -21.47
CA ASP A 66 3.86 -17.49 -20.19
C ASP A 66 2.81 -17.77 -19.12
N LYS A 67 3.27 -17.88 -17.86
CA LYS A 67 2.39 -17.96 -16.72
C LYS A 67 1.86 -16.56 -16.41
N VAL A 68 0.55 -16.46 -16.30
CA VAL A 68 -0.14 -15.20 -15.98
C VAL A 68 -0.66 -15.24 -14.55
N VAL A 69 -0.38 -14.18 -13.79
CA VAL A 69 -0.89 -14.00 -12.43
C VAL A 69 -1.73 -12.73 -12.40
N GLU A 70 -3.01 -12.87 -12.09
CA GLU A 70 -3.96 -11.76 -12.01
C GLU A 70 -3.91 -11.10 -10.62
N GLN A 71 -3.88 -9.77 -10.60
CA GLN A 71 -3.93 -8.91 -9.42
C GLN A 71 -5.13 -7.96 -9.58
N PRO A 72 -6.34 -8.45 -9.26
CA PRO A 72 -7.58 -7.71 -9.52
C PRO A 72 -7.78 -6.47 -8.65
N ASP A 73 -7.09 -6.42 -7.52
CA ASP A 73 -7.02 -5.29 -6.61
C ASP A 73 -6.46 -4.02 -7.24
N ILE A 74 -5.49 -4.17 -8.15
CA ILE A 74 -4.79 -3.04 -8.81
C ILE A 74 -4.86 -3.10 -10.34
N ASP A 75 -5.83 -3.84 -10.88
CA ASP A 75 -6.08 -3.95 -12.33
C ASP A 75 -4.85 -4.40 -13.13
N ARG A 76 -4.11 -5.38 -12.63
CA ARG A 76 -2.81 -5.79 -13.17
C ARG A 76 -2.73 -7.28 -13.47
N LEU A 77 -2.09 -7.63 -14.59
CA LEU A 77 -1.66 -8.98 -14.94
C LEU A 77 -0.13 -9.04 -14.94
N MET A 78 0.47 -9.90 -14.14
CA MET A 78 1.90 -10.20 -14.24
C MET A 78 2.15 -11.33 -15.24
N PHE A 79 3.18 -11.15 -16.06
CA PHE A 79 3.67 -12.13 -17.00
C PHE A 79 4.97 -12.73 -16.47
N TRP A 80 5.03 -14.05 -16.49
CA TRP A 80 6.18 -14.82 -16.05
C TRP A 80 6.59 -15.76 -17.18
N THR A 81 7.88 -15.74 -17.51
CA THR A 81 8.43 -16.69 -18.47
C THR A 81 8.24 -18.13 -17.96
N LYS A 82 8.32 -19.10 -18.86
CA LYS A 82 8.29 -20.53 -18.51
C LYS A 82 9.37 -20.92 -17.48
N ASP A 83 10.49 -20.21 -17.48
CA ASP A 83 11.61 -20.40 -16.54
C ASP A 83 11.33 -19.80 -15.15
N GLY A 84 10.16 -19.20 -14.94
CA GLY A 84 9.77 -18.58 -13.67
C GLY A 84 10.39 -17.21 -13.43
N ARG A 85 10.86 -16.52 -14.46
CA ARG A 85 11.34 -15.13 -14.35
C ARG A 85 10.21 -14.15 -14.63
N PRO A 86 10.16 -12.98 -13.96
CA PRO A 86 9.21 -11.94 -14.33
C PRO A 86 9.56 -11.43 -15.74
N ASP A 87 8.62 -11.54 -16.67
CA ASP A 87 8.77 -11.02 -18.04
C ASP A 87 8.27 -9.57 -18.13
N GLY A 88 7.27 -9.24 -17.31
CA GLY A 88 6.69 -7.92 -17.25
C GLY A 88 5.30 -7.95 -16.64
N TYR A 89 4.52 -6.89 -16.89
CA TYR A 89 3.13 -6.85 -16.48
C TYR A 89 2.31 -5.93 -17.38
N ALA A 90 1.02 -6.23 -17.51
CA ALA A 90 0.05 -5.31 -18.08
C ALA A 90 -0.78 -4.71 -16.94
N GLN A 91 -1.08 -3.42 -17.03
CA GLN A 91 -1.98 -2.75 -16.09
C GLN A 91 -3.02 -1.94 -16.85
N ARG A 92 -4.29 -2.11 -16.48
CA ARG A 92 -5.37 -1.27 -17.00
C ARG A 92 -5.39 0.07 -16.25
N ARG A 93 -5.51 1.13 -17.03
CA ARG A 93 -5.65 2.52 -16.59
C ARG A 93 -6.77 3.15 -17.41
N GLY A 94 -7.94 3.26 -16.80
CA GLY A 94 -9.15 3.77 -17.47
C GLY A 94 -9.54 2.90 -18.67
N ASP A 95 -9.51 3.51 -19.84
CA ASP A 95 -9.83 2.94 -21.15
C ASP A 95 -8.62 2.31 -21.86
N SER A 96 -7.47 2.20 -21.18
CA SER A 96 -6.22 1.79 -21.81
C SER A 96 -5.52 0.70 -21.00
N VAL A 97 -4.85 -0.23 -21.67
CA VAL A 97 -3.95 -1.23 -21.08
C VAL A 97 -2.53 -0.84 -21.41
N ILE A 98 -1.71 -0.68 -20.38
CA ILE A 98 -0.30 -0.35 -20.51
C ILE A 98 0.51 -1.60 -20.20
N TYR A 99 1.39 -1.97 -21.12
CA TYR A 99 2.33 -3.08 -20.98
C TYR A 99 3.66 -2.54 -20.51
N TYR A 100 4.21 -3.19 -19.49
CA TYR A 100 5.48 -2.88 -18.89
C TYR A 100 6.43 -4.07 -19.01
N ASP A 101 7.70 -3.79 -19.23
CA ASP A 101 8.76 -4.81 -19.14
C ASP A 101 9.01 -5.24 -17.68
N ALA A 102 9.87 -6.23 -17.49
CA ALA A 102 10.33 -6.68 -16.17
C ALA A 102 10.96 -5.56 -15.31
N GLY A 103 11.49 -4.51 -15.93
CA GLY A 103 12.05 -3.33 -15.26
C GLY A 103 11.02 -2.24 -14.94
N GLY A 104 9.75 -2.44 -15.29
CA GLY A 104 8.67 -1.47 -15.05
C GLY A 104 8.63 -0.32 -16.06
N ARG A 105 9.31 -0.42 -17.21
CA ARG A 105 9.22 0.57 -18.29
C ARG A 105 8.04 0.25 -19.18
N ALA A 106 7.25 1.27 -19.54
CA ALA A 106 6.14 1.11 -20.48
C ALA A 106 6.68 0.81 -21.88
N VAL A 107 6.34 -0.37 -22.41
CA VAL A 107 6.78 -0.84 -23.73
C VAL A 107 5.69 -0.73 -24.80
N ARG A 108 4.41 -0.75 -24.39
CA ARG A 108 3.27 -0.67 -25.30
C ARG A 108 2.04 -0.13 -24.58
N VAL A 109 1.21 0.60 -25.31
CA VAL A 109 -0.12 1.02 -24.86
C VAL A 109 -1.15 0.45 -25.84
N GLN A 110 -2.23 -0.08 -25.31
CA GLN A 110 -3.39 -0.56 -26.05
C GLN A 110 -4.61 0.22 -25.57
N HIS A 111 -5.24 0.97 -26.47
CA HIS A 111 -6.52 1.61 -26.19
C HIS A 111 -7.64 0.57 -26.36
N LEU A 112 -8.57 0.55 -25.42
CA LEU A 112 -9.74 -0.32 -25.44
C LEU A 112 -10.92 0.47 -26.02
N ALA A 113 -11.72 -0.20 -26.85
CA ALA A 113 -12.98 0.38 -27.28
C ALA A 113 -13.96 0.47 -26.08
N PRO A 114 -14.93 1.39 -26.11
CA PRO A 114 -15.99 1.45 -25.11
C PRO A 114 -16.68 0.08 -24.95
N GLY A 115 -16.85 -0.39 -23.71
CA GLY A 115 -17.48 -1.69 -23.41
C GLY A 115 -16.59 -2.92 -23.56
N GLN A 116 -15.34 -2.79 -24.01
CA GLN A 116 -14.42 -3.93 -24.15
C GLN A 116 -13.84 -4.41 -22.80
N ALA A 117 -14.12 -3.68 -21.74
CA ALA A 117 -13.51 -3.83 -20.43
C ALA A 117 -14.53 -3.75 -19.28
N ASP A 118 -15.82 -3.79 -19.61
CA ASP A 118 -16.94 -3.81 -18.67
C ASP A 118 -17.33 -5.25 -18.31
#